data_AF-A0A956YYK8-F1
#
_entry.id   AF-A0A956YYK8-F1
#
_cell.length_a   1.000
_cell.length_b   1.000
_cell.length_c   1.000
_cell.angle_alpha   90.00
_cell.angle_beta   90.00
_cell.angle_gamma   90.00
#
_symmetry.space_group_name_H-M   'P 1'
#
loop_
_entity.id
_entity.type
_entity.pdbx_description
1 polymer ?
#
loop_
_entity_poly.entity_id
_entity_poly.type
_entity_poly.pdbx_seq_one_letter_code
_entity_poly.pdbx_strand_id
1 'polypeptide(L)'
;MPSRFRSFFWLPLVLILVSVQTGLASTVCEQVIETALFASETACYGLGRNQACYGNHLLEAEPQPGFNNFNFDDIGDVIDITGLESLRLSAMDLDAGLWGVALMRLQANIPHQLVTRNVTLVLFGDVEIENRVPAPHLAAVRPRTQANVNIRRYPERDAYVI
;
A
#
# COMPACT_ATOMS: atom_id res chain seq x y z
N MET A 1 -54.29 6.40 -61.67
CA MET A 1 -53.35 5.26 -61.53
C MET A 1 -52.02 5.65 -62.18
N PRO A 2 -50.84 5.33 -61.62
CA PRO A 2 -50.46 5.01 -60.24
C PRO A 2 -49.46 6.02 -59.63
N SER A 3 -49.35 5.96 -58.32
CA SER A 3 -48.49 6.73 -57.42
C SER A 3 -47.03 6.25 -57.45
N ARG A 4 -46.07 7.19 -57.37
CA ARG A 4 -44.66 6.91 -57.06
C ARG A 4 -44.35 7.37 -55.63
N PHE A 5 -44.36 6.43 -54.68
CA PHE A 5 -43.96 6.67 -53.30
C PHE A 5 -42.43 6.47 -53.16
N ARG A 6 -41.73 7.54 -52.77
CA ARG A 6 -40.28 7.65 -52.64
C ARG A 6 -39.76 6.79 -51.49
N SER A 7 -38.78 5.95 -51.84
CA SER A 7 -37.90 5.21 -50.93
C SER A 7 -36.99 6.16 -50.15
N PHE A 8 -37.49 6.74 -49.05
CA PHE A 8 -36.69 7.63 -48.18
C PHE A 8 -36.87 7.35 -46.68
N PHE A 9 -37.52 6.24 -46.32
CA PHE A 9 -37.85 5.92 -44.93
C PHE A 9 -36.88 4.94 -44.24
N TRP A 10 -35.80 4.52 -44.92
CA TRP A 10 -34.89 3.47 -44.44
C TRP A 10 -33.54 3.98 -43.90
N LEU A 11 -33.30 5.29 -43.88
CA LEU A 11 -32.06 5.90 -43.38
C LEU A 11 -32.05 6.36 -41.91
N PRO A 12 -33.16 6.74 -41.25
CA PRO A 12 -33.10 7.16 -39.84
C PRO A 12 -33.08 5.99 -38.83
N LEU A 13 -33.39 4.76 -39.26
CA LEU A 13 -33.44 3.58 -38.36
C LEU A 13 -32.04 3.01 -38.06
N VAL A 14 -31.09 3.15 -38.99
CA VAL A 14 -29.74 2.57 -38.85
C VAL A 14 -28.84 3.42 -37.93
N LEU A 15 -29.08 4.73 -37.83
CA LEU A 15 -28.29 5.63 -36.97
C LEU A 15 -28.65 5.54 -35.47
N ILE A 16 -29.83 5.00 -35.12
CA ILE A 16 -30.30 4.91 -33.72
C ILE A 16 -29.75 3.66 -33.00
N LEU A 17 -29.21 2.67 -33.72
CA LEU A 17 -28.64 1.45 -33.14
C LEU A 17 -27.17 1.58 -32.66
N VAL A 18 -26.51 2.74 -32.88
CA VAL A 18 -25.06 2.90 -32.64
C VAL A 18 -24.73 3.56 -31.28
N SER A 19 -25.73 3.86 -30.44
CA SER A 19 -25.48 4.50 -29.14
C SER A 19 -25.91 3.58 -28.01
N VAL A 20 -24.95 2.91 -27.36
CA VAL A 20 -24.89 2.56 -25.91
C VAL A 20 -23.91 1.39 -25.75
N GLN A 21 -22.65 1.67 -25.39
CA GLN A 21 -21.72 0.67 -24.85
C GLN A 21 -20.55 1.38 -24.12
N THR A 22 -20.82 2.00 -22.97
CA THR A 22 -19.77 2.41 -22.03
C THR A 22 -20.32 2.31 -20.61
N GLY A 23 -20.17 1.16 -19.94
CA GLY A 23 -20.69 1.00 -18.57
C GLY A 23 -20.24 -0.23 -17.78
N LEU A 24 -19.61 -1.24 -18.38
CA LEU A 24 -19.22 -2.47 -17.65
C LEU A 24 -17.87 -2.37 -16.93
N ALA A 25 -17.00 -1.43 -17.30
CA ALA A 25 -15.65 -1.34 -16.71
C ALA A 25 -15.63 -0.73 -15.30
N SER A 26 -16.58 0.16 -14.97
CA SER A 26 -16.58 0.86 -13.69
C SER A 26 -16.99 -0.04 -12.51
N THR A 27 -17.90 -0.98 -12.72
CA THR A 27 -18.39 -1.87 -11.66
C THR A 27 -17.37 -2.95 -11.28
N VAL A 28 -16.54 -3.38 -12.23
CA VAL A 28 -15.53 -4.43 -11.99
C VAL A 28 -14.38 -3.92 -11.12
N CYS A 29 -13.94 -2.67 -11.33
CA CYS A 29 -12.84 -2.10 -10.55
C CYS A 29 -13.18 -1.95 -9.07
N GLU A 30 -14.40 -1.49 -8.76
CA GLU A 30 -14.85 -1.29 -7.36
C GLU A 30 -14.91 -2.62 -6.60
N GLN A 31 -15.49 -3.65 -7.22
CA GLN A 31 -15.64 -4.97 -6.60
C GLN A 31 -14.30 -5.68 -6.34
N VAL A 32 -13.31 -5.47 -7.21
CA VAL A 32 -11.95 -6.02 -7.04
C VAL A 32 -11.24 -5.38 -5.86
N ILE A 33 -11.33 -4.05 -5.72
CA ILE A 33 -10.71 -3.33 -4.61
C ILE A 33 -11.31 -3.80 -3.28
N GLU A 34 -12.63 -3.88 -3.19
CA GLU A 34 -13.31 -4.36 -1.97
C GLU A 34 -12.88 -5.78 -1.59
N THR A 35 -12.82 -6.68 -2.57
CA THR A 35 -12.39 -8.07 -2.35
C THR A 35 -10.95 -8.14 -1.86
N ALA A 36 -10.05 -7.39 -2.49
CA ALA A 36 -8.64 -7.35 -2.15
C ALA A 36 -8.39 -6.77 -0.75
N LEU A 37 -9.09 -5.69 -0.40
CA LEU A 37 -9.00 -5.08 0.93
C LEU A 37 -9.55 -6.00 2.01
N PHE A 38 -10.68 -6.67 1.78
CA PHE A 38 -11.28 -7.61 2.74
C PHE A 38 -10.39 -8.85 2.98
N ALA A 39 -9.83 -9.42 1.91
CA ALA A 39 -8.90 -10.53 2.01
C ALA A 39 -7.66 -10.13 2.84
N SER A 40 -7.15 -8.93 2.60
CA SER A 40 -5.97 -8.42 3.31
C SER A 40 -6.27 -8.07 4.77
N GLU A 41 -7.45 -7.55 5.09
CA GLU A 41 -7.87 -7.32 6.48
C GLU A 41 -7.94 -8.65 7.27
N THR A 42 -8.43 -9.70 6.63
CA THR A 42 -8.50 -11.04 7.22
C THR A 42 -7.11 -11.65 7.41
N ALA A 43 -6.26 -11.61 6.37
CA ALA A 43 -4.91 -12.16 6.40
C ALA A 43 -4.01 -11.42 7.39
N CYS A 44 -4.14 -10.09 7.48
CA CYS A 44 -3.31 -9.22 8.31
C CYS A 44 -3.95 -8.88 9.66
N TYR A 45 -4.85 -9.72 10.15
CA TYR A 45 -5.48 -9.52 11.45
C TYR A 45 -4.43 -9.45 12.57
N GLY A 46 -4.51 -8.40 13.39
CA GLY A 46 -3.59 -8.23 14.52
C GLY A 46 -2.26 -7.55 14.17
N LEU A 47 -2.11 -6.96 12.98
CA LEU A 47 -0.90 -6.25 12.58
C LEU A 47 -0.45 -5.21 13.64
N GLY A 48 0.73 -5.48 14.21
CA GLY A 48 1.33 -4.69 15.27
C GLY A 48 2.02 -3.43 14.76
N ARG A 49 2.71 -2.75 15.67
CA ARG A 49 3.41 -1.49 15.37
C ARG A 49 4.76 -1.78 14.71
N ASN A 50 5.12 -1.00 13.70
CA ASN A 50 6.33 -1.14 12.88
C ASN A 50 6.43 -2.50 12.20
N GLN A 51 5.28 -3.01 11.73
CA GLN A 51 5.20 -4.28 11.04
C GLN A 51 4.60 -4.12 9.64
N ALA A 52 5.03 -4.99 8.74
CA ALA A 52 4.46 -5.19 7.41
C ALA A 52 3.83 -6.59 7.36
N CYS A 53 2.70 -6.69 6.66
CA CYS A 53 1.99 -7.94 6.42
C CYS A 53 1.81 -8.18 4.93
N TYR A 54 2.02 -9.42 4.53
CA TYR A 54 1.78 -9.93 3.19
C TYR A 54 0.28 -10.14 3.00
N GLY A 55 -0.38 -9.23 2.29
CA GLY A 55 -1.84 -9.23 2.16
C GLY A 55 -2.38 -10.12 1.03
N ASN A 56 -1.67 -10.20 -0.10
CA ASN A 56 -2.06 -11.01 -1.26
C ASN A 56 -0.87 -11.30 -2.20
N HIS A 57 -1.09 -12.18 -3.17
CA HIS A 57 -0.13 -12.76 -4.10
C HIS A 57 0.79 -11.75 -4.80
N LEU A 58 2.01 -12.25 -5.08
CA LEU A 58 2.99 -11.65 -5.98
C LEU A 58 3.64 -10.36 -5.42
N LEU A 59 4.34 -10.56 -4.31
CA LEU A 59 5.17 -9.56 -3.65
C LEU A 59 6.62 -10.06 -3.62
N GLU A 60 7.55 -9.14 -3.91
CA GLU A 60 8.98 -9.33 -3.77
C GLU A 60 9.47 -8.41 -2.65
N ALA A 61 10.16 -8.96 -1.66
CA ALA A 61 10.74 -8.19 -0.57
C ALA A 61 12.21 -8.52 -0.38
N GLU A 62 13.02 -7.46 -0.25
CA GLU A 62 14.44 -7.61 0.02
C GLU A 62 14.73 -7.32 1.50
N PRO A 63 15.46 -8.20 2.20
CA PRO A 63 15.85 -7.97 3.57
C PRO A 63 17.02 -6.99 3.67
N GLN A 64 17.02 -6.18 4.73
CA GLN A 64 18.17 -5.35 5.09
C GLN A 64 19.43 -6.21 5.34
N PRO A 65 20.64 -5.71 4.98
CA PRO A 65 21.89 -6.40 5.25
C PRO A 65 22.04 -6.78 6.74
N GLY A 66 22.30 -8.06 7.01
CA GLY A 66 22.48 -8.58 8.37
C GLY A 66 21.20 -9.09 9.04
N PHE A 67 20.04 -9.00 8.38
CA PHE A 67 18.83 -9.70 8.81
C PHE A 67 18.78 -11.12 8.23
N ASN A 68 19.07 -12.12 9.06
CA ASN A 68 19.11 -13.54 8.64
C ASN A 68 17.78 -14.27 8.84
N ASN A 69 16.84 -13.69 9.59
CA ASN A 69 15.54 -14.29 9.89
C ASN A 69 14.43 -13.42 9.28
N PHE A 70 14.35 -13.48 7.95
CA PHE A 70 13.36 -12.78 7.15
C PHE A 70 12.53 -13.81 6.40
N ASN A 71 11.24 -13.92 6.75
CA ASN A 71 10.28 -14.81 6.11
C ASN A 71 9.07 -13.97 5.73
N PHE A 72 8.88 -13.75 4.43
CA PHE A 72 7.85 -12.86 3.90
C PHE A 72 7.40 -13.30 2.52
N ASP A 73 7.04 -14.58 2.44
CA ASP A 73 6.83 -15.30 1.19
C ASP A 73 5.37 -15.76 1.03
N ASP A 74 4.64 -15.90 2.15
CA ASP A 74 3.27 -16.42 2.18
C ASP A 74 2.25 -15.38 2.67
N ILE A 75 1.00 -15.51 2.20
CA ILE A 75 -0.12 -14.65 2.63
C ILE A 75 -0.33 -14.77 4.14
N GLY A 76 -0.36 -13.62 4.81
CA GLY A 76 -0.47 -13.51 6.26
C GLY A 76 0.88 -13.47 6.99
N ASP A 77 2.00 -13.63 6.29
CA ASP A 77 3.32 -13.41 6.89
C ASP A 77 3.44 -11.98 7.41
N VAL A 78 4.05 -11.83 8.59
CA VAL A 78 4.28 -10.55 9.25
C VAL A 78 5.75 -10.40 9.62
N ILE A 79 6.35 -9.29 9.21
CA ILE A 79 7.74 -8.94 9.50
C ILE A 79 7.85 -7.58 10.17
N ASP A 80 8.94 -7.36 10.90
CA ASP A 80 9.32 -6.04 11.38
C ASP A 80 9.89 -5.21 10.22
N ILE A 81 9.39 -3.98 10.05
CA ILE A 81 9.81 -3.07 8.97
C ILE A 81 11.28 -2.65 9.06
N THR A 82 11.92 -2.86 10.22
CA THR A 82 13.36 -2.64 10.39
C THR A 82 14.20 -3.62 9.60
N GLY A 83 13.66 -4.79 9.26
CA GLY A 83 14.33 -5.79 8.45
C GLY A 83 14.04 -5.66 6.95
N LEU A 84 13.18 -4.72 6.54
CA LEU A 84 12.77 -4.53 5.15
C LEU A 84 13.63 -3.45 4.47
N GLU A 85 14.27 -3.82 3.36
CA GLU A 85 15.03 -2.91 2.51
C GLU A 85 14.17 -2.37 1.38
N SER A 86 13.60 -3.26 0.59
CA SER A 86 12.71 -2.90 -0.50
C SER A 86 11.49 -3.81 -0.52
N LEU A 87 10.41 -3.29 -1.07
CA LEU A 87 9.14 -3.98 -1.21
C LEU A 87 8.53 -3.62 -2.56
N ARG A 88 8.36 -4.62 -3.43
CA ARG A 88 7.73 -4.47 -4.74
C ARG A 88 6.51 -5.38 -4.86
N LEU A 89 5.39 -4.78 -5.25
CA LEU A 89 4.13 -5.47 -5.48
C LEU A 89 3.90 -5.56 -6.98
N SER A 90 3.26 -6.65 -7.42
CA SER A 90 2.95 -6.81 -8.83
C SER A 90 1.69 -6.06 -9.25
N ALA A 91 1.69 -5.64 -10.51
CA ALA A 91 0.50 -5.11 -11.18
C ALA A 91 -0.67 -6.10 -11.09
N MET A 92 -1.88 -5.54 -11.12
CA MET A 92 -3.10 -6.32 -11.16
C MET A 92 -3.26 -7.02 -12.51
N ASP A 93 -3.47 -8.32 -12.46
CA ASP A 93 -3.87 -9.18 -13.57
C ASP A 93 -5.19 -9.88 -13.19
N LEU A 94 -6.30 -9.37 -13.74
CA LEU A 94 -7.63 -9.90 -13.48
C LEU A 94 -7.88 -11.25 -14.17
N ASP A 95 -7.19 -11.53 -15.28
CA ASP A 95 -7.34 -12.76 -16.04
C ASP A 95 -6.61 -13.91 -15.33
N ALA A 96 -5.43 -13.63 -14.75
CA ALA A 96 -4.67 -14.58 -13.94
C ALA A 96 -5.09 -14.63 -12.46
N GLY A 97 -5.91 -13.67 -12.01
CA GLY A 97 -6.32 -13.54 -10.62
C GLY A 97 -5.16 -13.18 -9.69
N LEU A 98 -4.20 -12.39 -10.17
CA LEU A 98 -3.01 -11.96 -9.42
C LEU A 98 -3.12 -10.47 -9.13
N TRP A 99 -2.96 -10.07 -7.87
CA TRP A 99 -2.90 -8.67 -7.49
C TRP A 99 -2.08 -8.51 -6.20
N GLY A 100 -1.09 -7.62 -6.22
CA GLY A 100 -0.27 -7.35 -5.04
C GLY A 100 -1.03 -6.50 -4.02
N VAL A 101 -1.08 -6.96 -2.76
CA VAL A 101 -1.51 -6.14 -1.61
C VAL A 101 -0.58 -6.35 -0.43
N ALA A 102 -0.20 -5.26 0.22
CA ALA A 102 0.51 -5.30 1.50
C ALA A 102 -0.03 -4.23 2.45
N LEU A 103 -0.07 -4.57 3.74
CA LEU A 103 -0.43 -3.64 4.80
C LEU A 103 0.80 -3.37 5.66
N MET A 104 1.05 -2.09 5.95
CA MET A 104 2.13 -1.69 6.83
C MET A 104 1.61 -0.77 7.92
N ARG A 105 2.05 -0.96 9.15
CA ARG A 105 1.70 -0.10 10.27
C ARG A 105 2.95 0.56 10.82
N LEU A 106 3.19 1.79 10.38
CA LEU A 106 4.43 2.54 10.63
C LEU A 106 4.24 3.61 11.69
N GLN A 107 5.28 3.92 12.43
CA GLN A 107 5.35 5.16 13.19
C GLN A 107 5.87 6.28 12.31
N ALA A 108 5.06 7.30 12.05
CA ALA A 108 5.47 8.47 11.30
C ALA A 108 5.56 9.69 12.22
N ASN A 109 6.58 10.52 12.01
CA ASN A 109 6.61 11.88 12.55
C ASN A 109 5.96 12.81 11.54
N ILE A 110 4.65 13.02 11.66
CA ILE A 110 3.89 13.90 10.76
C ILE A 110 3.91 15.32 11.34
N PRO A 111 4.39 16.33 10.60
CA PRO A 111 4.39 17.72 11.07
C PRO A 111 3.01 18.16 11.56
N HIS A 112 2.99 19.00 12.60
CA HIS A 112 1.77 19.50 13.24
C HIS A 112 0.93 18.47 14.03
N GLN A 113 1.47 17.27 14.29
CA GLN A 113 0.90 16.33 15.25
C GLN A 113 1.73 16.29 16.54
N LEU A 114 1.10 16.54 17.68
CA LEU A 114 1.75 16.63 19.00
C LEU A 114 2.21 15.28 19.57
N VAL A 115 1.88 14.16 18.93
CA VAL A 115 2.18 12.80 19.39
C VAL A 115 2.52 11.91 18.20
N THR A 116 3.55 11.06 18.34
CA THR A 116 3.84 10.02 17.35
C THR A 116 2.64 9.08 17.22
N ARG A 117 2.04 9.00 16.04
CA ARG A 117 0.92 8.10 15.75
C ARG A 117 1.37 6.95 14.85
N ASN A 118 0.65 5.84 14.98
CA ASN A 118 0.74 4.76 14.00
C ASN A 118 -0.06 5.17 12.76
N VAL A 119 0.57 5.08 11.60
CA VAL A 119 -0.05 5.25 10.28
C VAL A 119 -0.18 3.86 9.66
N THR A 120 -1.34 3.55 9.13
CA THR A 120 -1.53 2.36 8.30
C THR A 120 -1.37 2.76 6.84
N LEU A 121 -0.39 2.15 6.16
CA LEU A 121 -0.22 2.24 4.72
C LEU A 121 -0.83 0.98 4.11
N VAL A 122 -1.63 1.18 3.07
CA VAL A 122 -2.17 0.12 2.24
C VAL A 122 -1.53 0.26 0.87
N LEU A 123 -0.86 -0.80 0.43
CA LEU A 123 -0.13 -0.86 -0.83
C LEU A 123 -0.92 -1.77 -1.75
N PHE A 124 -1.17 -1.32 -2.98
CA PHE A 124 -2.06 -2.01 -3.90
C PHE A 124 -1.63 -1.83 -5.35
N GLY A 125 -1.48 -2.94 -6.07
CA GLY A 125 -1.04 -2.96 -7.48
C GLY A 125 0.47 -2.82 -7.63
N ASP A 126 0.90 -2.22 -8.75
CA ASP A 126 2.32 -2.04 -9.09
C ASP A 126 2.94 -0.91 -8.26
N VAL A 127 3.43 -1.26 -7.07
CA VAL A 127 3.98 -0.32 -6.09
C VAL A 127 5.34 -0.79 -5.63
N GLU A 128 6.28 0.14 -5.57
CA GLU A 128 7.61 -0.08 -5.03
C GLU A 128 7.89 0.89 -3.87
N ILE A 129 8.37 0.37 -2.75
CA ILE A 129 8.83 1.15 -1.59
C ILE A 129 10.25 0.73 -1.24
N GLU A 130 11.10 1.71 -0.95
CA GLU A 130 12.48 1.51 -0.52
C GLU A 130 12.72 2.22 0.81
N ASN A 131 13.44 1.55 1.71
CA ASN A 131 13.92 2.11 2.95
C ASN A 131 15.15 3.00 2.68
N ARG A 132 14.90 4.32 2.62
CA ARG A 132 15.95 5.34 2.41
C ARG A 132 16.66 5.78 3.70
N VAL A 133 16.46 5.08 4.82
CA VAL A 133 17.18 5.41 6.06
C VAL A 133 18.63 4.93 5.91
N PRO A 134 19.63 5.83 5.97
CA PRO A 134 21.02 5.40 5.95
C PRO A 134 21.27 4.46 7.12
N ALA A 135 22.02 3.37 6.89
CA ALA A 135 22.37 2.41 7.94
C ALA A 135 22.80 3.16 9.20
N PRO A 136 22.06 3.05 10.32
CA PRO A 136 22.28 3.93 11.45
C PRO A 136 23.66 3.68 11.99
N HIS A 137 24.52 4.69 11.96
CA HIS A 137 25.81 4.64 12.64
C HIS A 137 25.53 4.77 14.14
N LEU A 138 25.30 3.62 14.79
CA LEU A 138 25.04 3.54 16.21
C LEU A 138 26.32 3.87 16.99
N ALA A 139 26.57 5.16 17.19
CA ALA A 139 27.57 5.61 18.16
C ALA A 139 27.00 5.37 19.57
N ALA A 140 27.59 4.44 20.32
CA ALA A 140 27.26 4.26 21.71
C ALA A 140 27.70 5.51 22.51
N VAL A 141 26.79 6.45 22.70
CA VAL A 141 27.03 7.63 23.54
C VAL A 141 26.75 7.24 24.99
N ARG A 142 27.78 7.27 25.83
CA ARG A 142 27.62 7.18 27.29
C ARG A 142 27.66 8.60 27.88
N PRO A 143 26.51 9.22 28.20
CA PRO A 143 26.50 10.52 28.82
C PRO A 143 27.11 10.42 30.22
N ARG A 144 28.02 11.34 30.53
CA ARG A 144 28.56 11.54 31.88
C ARG A 144 28.14 12.93 32.34
N THR A 145 27.44 13.00 33.45
CA THR A 145 26.90 14.27 33.98
C THR A 145 27.52 14.53 35.34
N GLN A 146 27.83 15.80 35.64
CA GLN A 146 28.33 16.23 36.96
C GLN A 146 27.19 16.75 37.87
N ALA A 147 25.98 16.83 37.33
CA ALA A 147 24.77 17.28 38.00
C ALA A 147 23.54 16.58 37.39
N ASN A 148 22.38 16.77 38.02
CA ASN A 148 21.11 16.32 37.50
C ASN A 148 20.75 17.11 36.24
N VAL A 149 20.73 16.44 35.09
CA VAL A 149 20.36 17.04 33.80
C VAL A 149 19.31 16.16 33.11
N ASN A 150 18.40 16.81 32.39
CA ASN A 150 17.42 16.13 31.57
C ASN A 150 18.06 15.74 30.24
N ILE A 151 18.11 14.44 29.94
CA ILE A 151 18.61 13.95 28.65
C ILE A 151 17.42 13.87 27.71
N ARG A 152 17.54 14.43 26.51
CA ARG A 152 16.48 14.36 25.49
C ARG A 152 16.86 13.38 24.41
N ARG A 153 15.89 12.59 23.94
CA ARG A 153 16.12 11.59 22.87
C ARG A 153 16.53 12.25 21.53
N TYR A 154 16.10 13.48 21.28
CA TYR A 154 16.40 14.25 20.05
C TYR A 154 16.83 15.69 20.39
N PRO A 155 17.57 16.39 19.51
CA PRO A 155 18.04 17.76 19.73
C PRO A 155 16.93 18.82 19.50
N GLU A 156 15.71 18.54 19.95
CA GLU A 156 14.53 19.40 19.80
C GLU A 156 14.01 19.86 21.17
N ARG A 157 13.40 21.05 21.25
CA ARG A 157 13.02 21.68 22.53
C ARG A 157 11.89 20.94 23.27
N ASP A 158 11.09 20.19 22.54
CA ASP A 158 9.92 19.43 22.97
C ASP A 158 10.16 17.91 22.98
N ALA A 159 11.38 17.46 22.66
CA ALA A 159 11.72 16.04 22.66
C ALA A 159 11.59 15.41 24.06
N TYR A 160 11.13 14.16 24.10
CA TYR A 160 10.95 13.36 25.32
C TYR A 160 12.23 13.29 26.17
N VAL A 161 12.06 13.49 27.48
CA VAL A 161 13.14 13.43 28.48
C VAL A 161 13.25 12.01 29.04
N ILE A 162 14.45 11.45 28.95
CA ILE A 162 14.88 10.14 29.47
C ILE A 162 15.71 10.30 30.74
#